data_AF-A0A358J160-F1
#
_entry.id   AF-A0A358J160-F1
#
_cell.length_a   1.000
_cell.length_b   1.000
_cell.length_c   1.000
_cell.angle_alpha   90.00
_cell.angle_beta   90.00
_cell.angle_gamma   90.00
#
_symmetry.space_group_name_H-M   'P 1'
#
loop_
_entity.id
_entity.type
_entity.pdbx_description
1 polymer ?
#
loop_
_entity_poly.entity_id
_entity_poly.type
_entity_poly.pdbx_seq_one_letter_code
_entity_poly.pdbx_strand_id
1 'polypeptide(L)'
;MYASEQSASMIGFRISDRMVKFVLPMPDPKAREFTHTPARGTLRSPAEAEKAWEQAGRQRWRALALVIKAKLEAVAAGITTIEDEFLAHTVLPDGSTVGQFMKPQLAIAYEQGSMPTTLLLGGPA
;
A
#
# COMPACT_ATOMS: atom_id res chain seq x y z
N MET A 1 -3.25 1.38 14.35
CA MET A 1 -2.64 0.09 14.73
C MET A 1 -1.50 -0.18 13.76
N TYR A 2 -0.29 -0.45 14.25
CA TYR A 2 0.87 -0.80 13.42
C TYR A 2 1.09 -2.31 13.51
N ALA A 3 1.18 -3.00 12.37
CA ALA A 3 1.56 -4.40 12.29
C ALA A 3 2.65 -4.54 11.22
N SER A 4 3.73 -5.22 11.57
CA SER A 4 4.87 -5.50 10.68
C SER A 4 5.00 -7.01 10.49
N GLU A 5 4.68 -7.50 9.30
CA GLU A 5 5.17 -8.80 8.83
C GLU A 5 6.51 -8.57 8.13
N GLN A 6 7.40 -9.58 8.10
CA GLN A 6 8.79 -9.47 7.65
C GLN A 6 8.97 -8.95 6.21
N SER A 7 7.91 -8.82 5.41
CA SER A 7 7.91 -8.30 4.03
C SER A 7 7.03 -7.06 3.80
N ALA A 8 6.19 -6.66 4.76
CA ALA A 8 5.27 -5.53 4.60
C ALA A 8 4.93 -4.86 5.93
N SER A 9 4.97 -3.53 5.94
CA SER A 9 4.43 -2.72 7.03
C SER A 9 3.06 -2.19 6.65
N MET A 10 2.16 -2.11 7.62
CA MET A 10 0.83 -1.58 7.40
C MET A 10 0.56 -0.36 8.28
N ILE A 11 -0.12 0.63 7.69
CA ILE A 11 -0.78 1.70 8.44
C ILE A 11 -2.28 1.59 8.20
N GLY A 12 -3.03 1.47 9.29
CA GLY A 12 -4.47 1.64 9.31
C GLY A 12 -4.86 2.87 10.11
N PHE A 13 -5.72 3.72 9.53
CA PHE A 13 -6.34 4.85 10.23
C PHE A 13 -7.80 5.00 9.81
N ARG A 14 -8.58 5.65 10.66
CA ARG A 14 -9.98 5.99 10.37
C ARG A 14 -10.05 7.41 9.86
N ILE A 15 -10.81 7.63 8.78
CA ILE A 15 -11.14 8.95 8.24
C ILE A 15 -12.64 8.97 7.98
N SER A 16 -13.34 9.98 8.52
CA SER A 16 -14.80 10.04 8.54
C SER A 16 -15.42 8.76 9.14
N ASP A 17 -16.17 8.00 8.35
CA ASP A 17 -16.83 6.73 8.69
C ASP A 17 -16.08 5.50 8.15
N ARG A 18 -14.96 5.68 7.45
CA ARG A 18 -14.22 4.60 6.77
C ARG A 18 -12.92 4.24 7.48
N MET A 19 -12.62 2.94 7.50
CA MET A 19 -11.30 2.45 7.87
C MET A 19 -10.44 2.37 6.61
N VAL A 20 -9.29 3.02 6.61
CA VAL A 20 -8.35 3.05 5.48
C VAL A 20 -7.09 2.29 5.86
N LYS A 21 -6.59 1.46 4.95
CA LYS A 21 -5.36 0.67 5.12
C LYS A 21 -4.40 0.88 3.94
N PHE A 22 -3.18 1.28 4.27
CA PHE A 22 -2.05 1.28 3.36
C PHE A 22 -1.12 0.11 3.67
N VAL A 23 -0.73 -0.63 2.64
CA VAL A 23 0.30 -1.66 2.71
C VAL A 23 1.55 -1.10 2.06
N LEU A 24 2.62 -0.96 2.85
CA LEU A 24 3.92 -0.48 2.42
C LEU A 24 4.86 -1.68 2.28
N PRO A 25 5.24 -2.08 1.04
CA PRO A 25 6.23 -3.13 0.86
C PRO A 25 7.56 -2.68 1.45
N MET A 26 8.09 -3.49 2.36
CA MET A 26 9.38 -3.20 2.99
C MET A 26 10.51 -3.86 2.19
N PRO A 27 11.68 -3.21 2.10
CA PRO A 27 12.84 -3.83 1.47
C PRO A 27 13.25 -5.09 2.22
N ASP A 28 13.62 -6.14 1.50
CA ASP A 28 14.19 -7.36 2.09
C ASP A 28 15.62 -7.07 2.57
N PRO A 29 15.93 -7.22 3.87
CA PRO A 29 17.29 -7.02 4.39
C PRO A 29 18.36 -7.86 3.69
N LYS A 30 17.98 -9.00 3.11
CA LYS A 30 18.89 -9.94 2.43
C LYS A 30 19.10 -9.60 0.96
N ALA A 31 18.41 -8.60 0.42
CA ALA A 31 18.54 -8.23 -0.99
C ALA A 31 19.98 -7.80 -1.33
N ARG A 32 20.41 -8.13 -2.55
CA ARG A 32 21.78 -7.85 -3.04
C ARG A 32 22.13 -6.36 -2.95
N GLU A 33 21.14 -5.49 -3.13
CA GLU A 33 21.28 -4.04 -3.02
C GLU A 33 21.73 -3.56 -1.62
N PHE A 34 21.43 -4.32 -0.55
CA PHE A 34 21.85 -4.03 0.84
C PHE A 34 23.03 -4.87 1.29
N THR A 35 23.21 -6.07 0.75
CA THR A 35 24.34 -6.93 1.11
C THR A 35 25.63 -6.64 0.33
N HIS A 36 25.57 -5.99 -0.84
CA HIS A 36 26.75 -5.75 -1.68
C HIS A 36 26.95 -4.28 -2.08
N THR A 37 28.20 -3.83 -2.13
CA THR A 37 28.54 -2.46 -2.54
C THR A 37 28.14 -2.18 -3.99
N PRO A 38 27.61 -0.99 -4.33
CA PRO A 38 27.09 -0.73 -5.67
C PRO A 38 28.17 -0.70 -6.76
N ALA A 39 29.36 -0.21 -6.42
CA ALA A 39 30.43 0.04 -7.39
C ALA A 39 31.24 -1.22 -7.75
N ARG A 40 31.52 -2.09 -6.76
CA ARG A 40 32.37 -3.27 -6.95
C ARG A 40 31.64 -4.59 -6.71
N GLY A 41 30.41 -4.56 -6.19
CA GLY A 41 29.67 -5.77 -5.86
C GLY A 41 30.34 -6.61 -4.77
N THR A 42 31.13 -6.00 -3.88
CA THR A 42 31.76 -6.69 -2.75
C THR A 42 30.79 -6.77 -1.58
N LEU A 43 30.91 -7.81 -0.73
CA LEU A 43 30.08 -7.94 0.46
C LEU A 43 30.26 -6.73 1.40
N ARG A 44 29.16 -6.14 1.85
CA ARG A 44 29.17 -5.11 2.91
C ARG A 44 29.42 -5.76 4.27
N SER A 45 29.95 -4.99 5.22
CA SER A 45 29.89 -5.40 6.62
C SER A 45 28.44 -5.45 7.13
N PRO A 46 28.13 -6.24 8.18
CA PRO A 46 26.78 -6.32 8.73
C PRO A 46 26.19 -4.95 9.10
N ALA A 47 27.00 -4.08 9.73
CA ALA A 47 26.57 -2.75 10.13
C ALA A 47 26.27 -1.82 8.94
N GLU A 48 27.04 -1.90 7.86
CA GLU A 48 26.79 -1.13 6.65
C GLU A 48 25.54 -1.62 5.90
N ALA A 49 25.32 -2.93 5.87
CA ALA A 49 24.13 -3.52 5.27
C ALA A 49 22.85 -3.10 6.02
N GLU A 50 22.86 -3.17 7.36
CA GLU A 50 21.77 -2.73 8.22
C GLU A 50 21.46 -1.25 8.02
N LYS A 51 22.49 -0.39 8.05
CA LYS A 51 22.34 1.05 7.83
C LYS A 51 21.71 1.37 6.47
N ALA A 52 22.14 0.67 5.41
CA ALA A 52 21.59 0.83 4.07
C ALA A 52 20.12 0.39 3.99
N TRP A 53 19.78 -0.74 4.60
CA TRP A 53 18.42 -1.26 4.67
C TRP A 53 17.48 -0.32 5.45
N GLU A 54 17.90 0.15 6.62
CA GLU A 54 17.12 1.14 7.38
C GLU A 54 16.89 2.44 6.61
N GLN A 55 17.91 2.91 5.88
CA GLN A 55 17.78 4.10 5.04
C GLN A 55 16.70 3.90 3.97
N ALA A 56 16.68 2.75 3.30
CA ALA A 56 15.66 2.40 2.33
C ALA A 56 14.27 2.28 2.99
N GLY A 57 14.17 1.67 4.18
CA GLY A 57 12.92 1.63 4.96
C GLY A 57 12.39 3.04 5.26
N ARG A 58 13.26 3.95 5.76
CA ARG A 58 12.88 5.36 5.99
C ARG A 58 12.49 6.08 4.71
N GLN A 59 13.12 5.77 3.57
CA GLN A 59 12.73 6.32 2.27
C GLN A 59 11.31 5.87 1.88
N ARG A 60 10.97 4.58 2.05
CA ARG A 60 9.62 4.05 1.80
C ARG A 60 8.56 4.76 2.66
N TRP A 61 8.85 4.98 3.94
CA TRP A 61 7.97 5.73 4.83
C TRP A 61 7.75 7.18 4.38
N ARG A 62 8.80 7.88 3.95
CA ARG A 62 8.69 9.24 3.41
C ARG A 62 7.84 9.26 2.13
N ALA A 63 8.03 8.30 1.23
CA ALA A 63 7.23 8.17 0.02
C ALA A 63 5.74 7.98 0.34
N LEU A 64 5.41 7.11 1.30
CA LEU A 64 4.03 6.93 1.75
C LEU A 64 3.45 8.23 2.33
N ALA A 65 4.21 8.93 3.18
CA ALA A 65 3.77 10.19 3.75
C ALA A 65 3.53 11.27 2.67
N LEU A 66 4.36 11.33 1.63
CA LEU A 66 4.18 12.24 0.50
C LEU A 66 2.88 11.94 -0.27
N VAL A 67 2.61 10.66 -0.54
CA VAL A 67 1.37 10.24 -1.23
C VAL A 67 0.15 10.61 -0.41
N ILE A 68 0.14 10.31 0.90
CA ILE A 68 -0.99 10.63 1.77
C ILE A 68 -1.22 12.14 1.81
N LYS A 69 -0.16 12.95 1.94
CA LYS A 69 -0.29 14.41 1.92
C LYS A 69 -0.86 14.93 0.59
N ALA A 70 -0.39 14.40 -0.54
CA ALA A 70 -0.91 14.79 -1.85
C ALA A 70 -2.41 14.45 -1.99
N LYS A 71 -2.85 13.28 -1.51
CA LYS A 71 -4.26 12.89 -1.47
C LYS A 71 -5.11 13.86 -0.65
N LEU A 72 -4.62 14.22 0.55
CA LEU A 72 -5.30 15.17 1.42
C LEU A 72 -5.36 16.59 0.81
N GLU A 73 -4.31 17.03 0.13
CA GLU A 73 -4.29 18.31 -0.58
C GLU A 73 -5.29 18.33 -1.74
N ALA A 74 -5.39 17.23 -2.51
CA ALA A 74 -6.36 17.11 -3.59
C ALA A 74 -7.81 17.22 -3.07
N VAL A 75 -8.09 16.61 -1.91
CA VAL A 75 -9.39 16.75 -1.21
C VAL A 75 -9.60 18.19 -0.75
N ALA A 76 -8.60 18.81 -0.13
CA ALA A 76 -8.71 20.17 0.39
C ALA A 76 -8.91 21.21 -0.73
N ALA A 77 -8.30 21.00 -1.89
CA ALA A 77 -8.48 21.80 -3.10
C ALA A 77 -9.80 21.53 -3.83
N GLY A 78 -10.62 20.58 -3.37
CA GLY A 78 -11.90 20.22 -3.98
C GLY A 78 -11.77 19.48 -5.32
N ILE A 79 -10.61 18.92 -5.62
CA ILE A 79 -10.36 18.14 -6.85
C ILE A 79 -11.09 16.79 -6.78
N THR A 80 -11.23 16.26 -5.58
CA THR A 80 -11.76 14.92 -5.29
C THR A 80 -12.41 14.92 -3.90
N THR A 81 -13.15 13.87 -3.58
CA THR A 81 -13.71 13.63 -2.24
C THR A 81 -12.83 12.68 -1.44
N ILE A 82 -13.01 12.62 -0.12
CA ILE A 82 -12.29 11.64 0.72
C ILE A 82 -12.66 10.22 0.29
N GLU A 83 -13.95 10.01 0.01
CA GLU A 83 -14.53 8.73 -0.36
C GLU A 83 -13.91 8.20 -1.64
N ASP A 84 -13.76 9.06 -2.66
CA ASP A 84 -13.20 8.68 -3.96
C ASP A 84 -11.68 8.50 -3.88
N GLU A 85 -10.97 9.46 -3.27
CA GLU A 85 -9.50 9.46 -3.25
C GLU A 85 -8.90 8.31 -2.44
N PHE A 86 -9.62 7.86 -1.41
CA PHE A 86 -9.24 6.74 -0.55
C PHE A 86 -10.03 5.46 -0.81
N LEU A 87 -10.90 5.43 -1.84
CA LEU A 87 -11.77 4.29 -2.13
C LEU A 87 -11.00 2.97 -2.18
N ALA A 88 -9.96 2.91 -3.01
CA ALA A 88 -9.14 1.71 -3.19
C ALA A 88 -8.44 1.23 -1.91
N HIS A 89 -8.26 2.10 -0.92
CA HIS A 89 -7.61 1.80 0.36
C HIS A 89 -8.61 1.54 1.50
N THR A 90 -9.91 1.67 1.23
CA THR A 90 -10.97 1.38 2.22
C THR A 90 -11.00 -0.11 2.54
N VAL A 91 -11.06 -0.43 3.83
CA VAL A 91 -11.08 -1.80 4.35
C VAL A 91 -12.48 -2.38 4.32
N LEU A 92 -12.59 -3.61 3.82
CA LEU A 92 -13.81 -4.42 3.79
C LEU A 92 -13.93 -5.26 5.08
N PRO A 93 -15.11 -5.84 5.39
CA PRO A 93 -15.32 -6.65 6.60
C PRO A 93 -14.38 -7.86 6.74
N ASP A 94 -13.89 -8.40 5.63
CA ASP A 94 -12.92 -9.49 5.58
C ASP A 94 -11.46 -9.04 5.87
N GLY A 95 -11.25 -7.74 6.09
CA GLY A 95 -9.94 -7.12 6.31
C GLY A 95 -9.16 -6.83 5.03
N SER A 96 -9.67 -7.20 3.84
CA SER A 96 -9.09 -6.81 2.55
C SER A 96 -9.40 -5.34 2.23
N THR A 97 -8.82 -4.80 1.17
CA THR A 97 -9.15 -3.45 0.68
C THR A 97 -10.04 -3.54 -0.56
N VAL A 98 -10.88 -2.52 -0.79
CA VAL A 98 -11.70 -2.41 -2.01
C VAL A 98 -10.83 -2.58 -3.26
N GLY A 99 -9.63 -1.99 -3.29
CA GLY A 99 -8.72 -2.13 -4.41
C GLY A 99 -8.20 -3.57 -4.61
N GLN A 100 -8.00 -4.34 -3.55
CA GLN A 100 -7.65 -5.76 -3.67
C GLN A 100 -8.81 -6.58 -4.21
N PHE A 101 -10.04 -6.29 -3.77
CA PHE A 101 -11.24 -6.99 -4.21
C PHE A 101 -11.60 -6.67 -5.68
N MET A 102 -11.55 -5.39 -6.07
CA MET A 102 -11.97 -4.93 -7.40
C MET A 102 -10.97 -5.26 -8.53
N LYS A 103 -9.66 -5.31 -8.25
CA LYS A 103 -8.62 -5.48 -9.30
C LYS A 103 -8.83 -6.73 -10.18
N PRO A 104 -9.07 -7.94 -9.64
CA PRO A 104 -9.33 -9.12 -10.47
C PRO A 104 -10.61 -8.99 -11.30
N GLN A 105 -11.63 -8.36 -10.73
CA GLN A 105 -12.94 -8.23 -11.36
C GLN A 105 -12.89 -7.25 -12.53
N LEU A 106 -12.12 -6.17 -12.41
CA LEU A 106 -11.85 -5.25 -13.52
C LEU A 106 -11.13 -5.94 -14.68
N ALA A 107 -10.19 -6.85 -14.41
CA ALA A 107 -9.51 -7.61 -15.46
C ALA A 107 -10.51 -8.47 -16.26
N ILE A 108 -11.38 -9.20 -15.56
CA ILE A 108 -12.45 -9.99 -16.17
C ILE A 108 -13.41 -9.09 -16.96
N ALA A 109 -13.79 -7.94 -16.43
CA ALA A 109 -14.68 -6.99 -17.08
C ALA A 109 -14.10 -6.47 -18.40
N TYR A 110 -12.81 -6.15 -18.43
CA TYR A 110 -12.11 -5.71 -19.63
C TYR A 110 -11.99 -6.82 -20.67
N GLU A 111 -11.77 -8.06 -20.25
CA GLU A 111 -11.73 -9.22 -21.14
C GLU A 111 -13.12 -9.54 -21.74
N GLN A 112 -14.17 -9.44 -20.93
CA GLN A 112 -15.54 -9.86 -21.32
C GLN A 112 -16.39 -8.71 -21.89
N GLY A 113 -15.94 -7.46 -21.80
CA GLY A 113 -16.69 -6.28 -22.23
C GLY A 113 -18.01 -6.05 -21.46
N SER A 114 -18.16 -6.67 -20.28
CA SER A 114 -19.37 -6.58 -19.46
C SER A 114 -19.01 -6.36 -18.00
N MET A 115 -19.88 -5.67 -17.27
CA MET A 115 -19.65 -5.38 -15.85
C MET A 115 -19.76 -6.68 -15.03
N PRO A 116 -18.85 -6.91 -14.05
CA PRO A 116 -18.96 -8.06 -13.17
C PRO A 116 -20.24 -7.97 -12.34
N THR A 117 -21.11 -8.97 -12.43
CA THR A 117 -22.37 -9.06 -11.67
C THR A 117 -22.16 -9.30 -10.17
N THR A 118 -20.93 -9.52 -9.72
CA THR A 118 -20.56 -9.91 -8.34
C THR A 118 -20.52 -8.75 -7.34
N LEU A 119 -20.90 -7.53 -7.73
CA LEU A 119 -20.99 -6.37 -6.82
C LEU A 119 -22.19 -6.43 -5.84
N LEU A 120 -22.99 -7.49 -5.87
CA LEU A 120 -23.98 -7.77 -4.82
C LEU A 120 -23.26 -8.26 -3.56
N LEU A 121 -22.79 -7.32 -2.75
CA LEU A 121 -22.56 -7.53 -1.32
C LEU A 121 -23.80 -8.27 -0.77
N GLY A 122 -23.65 -9.56 -0.48
CA GLY A 122 -24.70 -10.36 0.12
C GLY A 122 -25.10 -9.72 1.46
N GLY A 123 -26.23 -9.02 1.47
CA GLY A 123 -26.92 -8.66 2.70
C GLY A 123 -27.37 -9.93 3.42
N PRO A 124 -27.48 -9.93 4.76
CA PRO A 124 -28.05 -11.06 5.47
C PRO A 124 -29.49 -11.29 4.98
N ALA A 125 -29.83 -12.57 4.79
CA ALA A 125 -31.22 -13.01 4.64
C ALA A 125 -32.00 -12.78 5.95
#